data_AF-A0A3T0S3J9-F1
#
_entry.id   AF-A0A3T0S3J9-F1
#
_cell.length_a   1.000
_cell.length_b   1.000
_cell.length_c   1.000
_cell.angle_alpha   90.00
_cell.angle_beta   90.00
_cell.angle_gamma   90.00
#
_symmetry.space_group_name_H-M   'P 1'
#
loop_
_entity.id
_entity.type
_entity.pdbx_description
1 polymer ?
#
loop_
_entity_poly.entity_id
_entity_poly.type
_entity_poly.pdbx_seq_one_letter_code
_entity_poly.pdbx_strand_id
1 'polypeptide(L)'
;MAAESSPWLTWATESRNRRTLDIDQLDAAGVVSEILAEDARVAAAVQACTAQIGRVVDLVVAALSAGGSVHYVGAGTSGRLGVLDAVELLPTYGIRPDQVIGHMAGGERAFVRAVEGAEDSPELGAAELAQAGPHDLVIGIAASGRTPYVGGALAEARRCGLPTALISTNPNAPLADLADVSILPDTGPEAVTGSTRMKSGTAQKMTLNAISTAAMIRLGKTWSNLMIDVVATNEKLRVRMVRIVEQATGADAGPARAALEAADGRVRVAIVALAAGVDVAEAEAALEETPPSAERAGDPSGVRTAIDRARSASGGSGTTGGAVDSGSAGGAAGTGSTGGVAPAGGVAPTGDDSGSVREIGRDQR
;
A
#
# COMPACT_ATOMS: atom_id res chain seq x y z
N MET A 1 -35.58 -9.46 36.03
CA MET A 1 -34.26 -8.95 36.41
C MET A 1 -33.43 -8.91 35.14
N ALA A 2 -33.18 -7.72 34.58
CA ALA A 2 -32.26 -7.58 33.47
C ALA A 2 -30.88 -7.99 34.00
N ALA A 3 -30.27 -9.02 33.42
CA ALA A 3 -28.89 -9.34 33.72
C ALA A 3 -28.06 -8.10 33.40
N GLU A 4 -27.32 -7.59 34.38
CA GLU A 4 -26.29 -6.59 34.13
C GLU A 4 -25.34 -7.20 33.10
N SER A 5 -25.46 -6.76 31.85
CA SER A 5 -24.58 -7.18 30.78
C SER A 5 -23.19 -6.72 31.16
N SER A 6 -22.33 -7.66 31.56
CA SER A 6 -20.94 -7.37 31.87
C SER A 6 -20.35 -6.63 30.67
N PRO A 7 -19.69 -5.46 30.85
CA PRO A 7 -19.17 -4.66 29.75
C PRO A 7 -18.17 -5.43 28.86
N TRP A 8 -17.61 -6.55 29.37
CA TRP A 8 -16.73 -7.45 28.62
C TRP A 8 -17.45 -8.39 27.63
N LEU A 9 -18.79 -8.52 27.71
CA LEU A 9 -19.62 -9.42 26.90
C LEU A 9 -20.31 -8.73 25.72
N THR A 10 -20.17 -7.40 25.59
CA THR A 10 -20.86 -6.57 24.60
C THR A 10 -19.99 -6.14 23.42
N TRP A 11 -18.82 -6.75 23.22
CA TRP A 11 -17.92 -6.39 22.12
C TRP A 11 -18.41 -6.95 20.78
N ALA A 12 -18.31 -6.14 19.72
CA ALA A 12 -18.72 -6.56 18.38
C ALA A 12 -17.96 -7.81 17.90
N THR A 13 -16.67 -7.92 18.22
CA THR A 13 -15.81 -9.06 17.82
C THR A 13 -16.22 -10.38 18.47
N GLU A 14 -16.85 -10.34 19.64
CA GLU A 14 -17.32 -11.51 20.41
C GLU A 14 -18.82 -11.74 20.30
N SER A 15 -19.55 -10.84 19.62
CA SER A 15 -20.99 -10.92 19.48
C SER A 15 -21.38 -11.98 18.45
N ARG A 16 -22.49 -12.68 18.70
CA ARG A 16 -23.04 -13.63 17.71
C ARG A 16 -23.56 -12.89 16.48
N ASN A 17 -23.21 -13.39 15.30
CA ASN A 17 -23.77 -12.87 14.06
C ASN A 17 -25.18 -13.45 13.81
N ARG A 18 -26.19 -12.58 13.78
CA ARG A 18 -27.59 -12.97 13.56
C ARG A 18 -27.86 -13.50 12.15
N ARG A 19 -26.97 -13.24 11.19
CA ARG A 19 -27.11 -13.70 9.80
C ARG A 19 -26.65 -15.15 9.61
N THR A 20 -25.80 -15.66 10.51
CA THR A 20 -25.17 -16.98 10.38
C THR A 20 -25.55 -17.92 11.53
N LEU A 21 -26.72 -17.75 12.14
CA LEU A 21 -27.15 -18.53 13.32
C LEU A 21 -27.21 -20.03 13.07
N ASP A 22 -27.64 -20.42 11.87
CA ASP A 22 -27.83 -21.81 11.45
C ASP A 22 -26.77 -22.25 10.41
N ILE A 23 -25.60 -21.59 10.39
CA ILE A 23 -24.55 -21.86 9.39
C ILE A 23 -24.08 -23.32 9.41
N ASP A 24 -24.19 -24.01 10.54
CA ASP A 24 -23.85 -25.43 10.71
C ASP A 24 -24.86 -26.40 10.11
N GLN A 25 -26.07 -25.94 9.74
CA GLN A 25 -27.12 -26.74 9.11
C GLN A 25 -27.09 -26.71 7.58
N LEU A 26 -26.25 -25.85 7.01
CA LEU A 26 -26.11 -25.68 5.56
C LEU A 26 -25.22 -26.77 4.95
N ASP A 27 -25.40 -27.03 3.66
CA ASP A 27 -24.42 -27.80 2.90
C ASP A 27 -23.13 -26.98 2.68
N ALA A 28 -22.09 -27.62 2.13
CA ALA A 28 -20.80 -26.97 1.96
C ALA A 28 -20.88 -25.67 1.13
N ALA A 29 -21.72 -25.63 0.10
CA ALA A 29 -21.90 -24.45 -0.74
C ALA A 29 -22.58 -23.32 0.03
N GLY A 30 -23.62 -23.63 0.81
CA GLY A 30 -24.31 -22.67 1.68
C GLY A 30 -23.39 -22.10 2.76
N VAL A 31 -22.61 -22.94 3.45
CA VAL A 31 -21.61 -22.49 4.44
C VAL A 31 -20.64 -21.49 3.81
N VAL A 32 -20.06 -21.82 2.66
CA VAL A 32 -19.11 -20.94 1.97
C VAL A 32 -19.78 -19.66 1.51
N SER A 33 -21.02 -19.72 0.99
CA SER A 33 -21.77 -18.54 0.57
C SER A 33 -22.01 -17.56 1.72
N GLU A 34 -22.40 -18.04 2.90
CA GLU A 34 -22.59 -17.19 4.09
C GLU A 34 -21.27 -16.55 4.56
N ILE A 35 -20.17 -17.30 4.55
CA ILE A 35 -18.84 -16.77 4.89
C ILE A 35 -18.44 -15.66 3.91
N LEU A 36 -18.56 -15.90 2.61
CA LEU A 36 -18.15 -14.92 1.59
C LEU A 36 -19.06 -13.68 1.58
N ALA A 37 -20.35 -13.84 1.92
CA ALA A 37 -21.27 -12.73 2.08
C ALA A 37 -20.86 -11.81 3.26
N GLU A 38 -20.28 -12.38 4.32
CA GLU A 38 -19.65 -11.61 5.40
C GLU A 38 -18.37 -10.91 4.92
N ASP A 39 -17.47 -11.62 4.23
CA ASP A 39 -16.20 -11.06 3.74
C ASP A 39 -16.40 -9.87 2.79
N ALA A 40 -17.45 -9.89 1.97
CA ALA A 40 -17.79 -8.79 1.06
C ALA A 40 -18.00 -7.43 1.77
N ARG A 41 -18.28 -7.43 3.07
CA ARG A 41 -18.49 -6.20 3.87
C ARG A 41 -17.18 -5.55 4.31
N VAL A 42 -16.07 -6.29 4.31
CA VAL A 42 -14.79 -5.84 4.87
C VAL A 42 -14.22 -4.63 4.13
N ALA A 43 -14.27 -4.64 2.80
CA ALA A 43 -13.69 -3.56 1.99
C ALA A 43 -14.32 -2.20 2.29
N ALA A 44 -15.65 -2.15 2.43
CA ALA A 44 -16.37 -0.93 2.76
C ALA A 44 -16.01 -0.41 4.16
N ALA A 45 -15.86 -1.31 5.14
CA ALA A 45 -15.46 -0.95 6.49
C ALA A 45 -14.05 -0.33 6.52
N VAL A 46 -13.09 -0.91 5.79
CA VAL A 46 -11.73 -0.36 5.68
C VAL A 46 -11.74 0.98 4.92
N GLN A 47 -12.52 1.08 3.85
CA GLN A 47 -12.66 2.32 3.07
C GLN A 47 -13.21 3.47 3.92
N ALA A 48 -14.12 3.20 4.86
CA ALA A 48 -14.63 4.20 5.80
C ALA A 48 -13.53 4.82 6.69
N CYS A 49 -12.39 4.13 6.86
CA CYS A 49 -11.23 4.61 7.62
C CYS A 49 -10.15 5.31 6.79
N THR A 50 -10.45 5.70 5.53
CA THR A 50 -9.46 6.29 4.60
C THR A 50 -8.71 7.48 5.20
N ALA A 51 -9.38 8.37 5.93
CA ALA A 51 -8.74 9.55 6.52
C ALA A 51 -7.70 9.18 7.60
N GLN A 52 -8.02 8.20 8.45
CA GLN A 52 -7.14 7.70 9.49
C GLN A 52 -5.97 6.92 8.89
N ILE A 53 -6.24 6.09 7.86
CA ILE A 53 -5.19 5.41 7.10
C ILE A 53 -4.22 6.43 6.50
N GLY A 54 -4.73 7.50 5.88
CA GLY A 54 -3.90 8.60 5.35
C GLY A 54 -3.00 9.25 6.41
N ARG A 55 -3.54 9.52 7.61
CA ARG A 55 -2.74 10.05 8.73
C ARG A 55 -1.63 9.08 9.17
N VAL A 56 -1.89 7.78 9.22
CA VAL A 56 -0.85 6.79 9.54
C VAL A 56 0.20 6.72 8.42
N VAL A 57 -0.20 6.83 7.15
CA VAL A 57 0.73 6.93 6.03
C VAL A 57 1.67 8.11 6.19
N ASP A 58 1.17 9.29 6.60
CA ASP A 58 2.02 10.45 6.85
C ASP A 58 3.03 10.20 7.99
N LEU A 59 2.62 9.52 9.06
CA LEU A 59 3.54 9.13 10.14
C LEU A 59 4.61 8.14 9.66
N VAL A 60 4.24 7.14 8.84
CA VAL A 60 5.20 6.18 8.26
C VAL A 60 6.21 6.91 7.37
N VAL A 61 5.73 7.80 6.49
CA VAL A 61 6.59 8.60 5.62
C VAL A 61 7.55 9.46 6.43
N ALA A 62 7.07 10.12 7.49
CA ALA A 62 7.89 10.94 8.36
C ALA A 62 8.99 10.11 9.07
N ALA A 63 8.62 8.98 9.67
CA ALA A 63 9.56 8.09 10.36
C ALA A 63 10.68 7.61 9.42
N LEU A 64 10.29 7.06 8.26
CA LEU A 64 11.25 6.51 7.30
C LEU A 64 12.12 7.60 6.64
N SER A 65 11.57 8.80 6.39
CA SER A 65 12.34 9.92 5.83
C SER A 65 13.36 10.47 6.84
N ALA A 66 13.05 10.40 8.13
CA ALA A 66 13.96 10.76 9.22
C ALA A 66 14.98 9.65 9.56
N GLY A 67 14.97 8.54 8.83
CA GLY A 67 15.87 7.41 9.04
C GLY A 67 15.49 6.50 10.21
N GLY A 68 14.29 6.65 10.78
CA GLY A 68 13.72 5.73 11.77
C GLY A 68 13.07 4.50 11.15
N SER A 69 12.43 3.72 12.00
CA SER A 69 11.81 2.43 11.70
C SER A 69 10.32 2.39 12.06
N VAL A 70 9.56 1.50 11.43
CA VAL A 70 8.15 1.24 11.74
C VAL A 70 8.02 -0.13 12.39
N HIS A 71 7.42 -0.18 13.58
CA HIS A 71 7.26 -1.37 14.39
C HIS A 71 5.78 -1.79 14.37
N TYR A 72 5.46 -2.88 13.66
CA TYR A 72 4.16 -3.55 13.79
C TYR A 72 4.20 -4.45 15.02
N VAL A 73 3.26 -4.31 15.96
CA VAL A 73 3.23 -5.13 17.17
C VAL A 73 1.87 -5.80 17.32
N GLY A 74 1.85 -7.13 17.37
CA GLY A 74 0.61 -7.90 17.47
C GLY A 74 0.79 -9.31 18.04
N ALA A 75 -0.34 -9.94 18.37
CA ALA A 75 -0.38 -11.35 18.78
C ALA A 75 -1.17 -12.19 17.78
N GLY A 76 -0.94 -13.51 17.79
CA GLY A 76 -1.70 -14.46 16.97
C GLY A 76 -1.78 -14.06 15.49
N THR A 77 -3.00 -14.04 14.93
CA THR A 77 -3.22 -13.65 13.53
C THR A 77 -2.77 -12.21 13.25
N SER A 78 -3.03 -11.28 14.17
CA SER A 78 -2.66 -9.87 13.99
C SER A 78 -1.14 -9.68 13.91
N GLY A 79 -0.39 -10.35 14.78
CA GLY A 79 1.08 -10.37 14.71
C GLY A 79 1.59 -11.00 13.41
N ARG A 80 1.00 -12.14 12.98
CA ARG A 80 1.37 -12.78 11.70
C ARG A 80 1.14 -11.88 10.49
N LEU A 81 0.05 -11.12 10.47
CA LEU A 81 -0.23 -10.18 9.39
C LEU A 81 0.74 -8.99 9.37
N GLY A 82 1.14 -8.48 10.54
CA GLY A 82 2.20 -7.47 10.65
C GLY A 82 3.54 -7.97 10.09
N VAL A 83 3.94 -9.19 10.48
CA VAL A 83 5.15 -9.83 9.94
C VAL A 83 5.03 -10.03 8.42
N LEU A 84 3.89 -10.54 7.94
CA LEU A 84 3.65 -10.76 6.51
C LEU A 84 3.82 -9.47 5.69
N ASP A 85 3.19 -8.37 6.11
CA ASP A 85 3.33 -7.10 5.40
C ASP A 85 4.79 -6.63 5.39
N ALA A 86 5.47 -6.65 6.54
CA ALA A 86 6.86 -6.21 6.67
C ALA A 86 7.83 -6.98 5.74
N VAL A 87 7.75 -8.31 5.70
CA VAL A 87 8.67 -9.12 4.89
C VAL A 87 8.44 -8.98 3.38
N GLU A 88 7.23 -8.58 2.97
CA GLU A 88 6.91 -8.35 1.56
C GLU A 88 7.49 -7.03 1.03
N LEU A 89 7.88 -6.08 1.89
CA LEU A 89 8.37 -4.76 1.45
C LEU A 89 9.78 -4.79 0.87
N LEU A 90 10.68 -5.65 1.34
CA LEU A 90 12.03 -5.80 0.75
C LEU A 90 11.97 -6.23 -0.73
N PRO A 91 11.35 -7.37 -1.10
CA PRO A 91 11.31 -7.80 -2.50
C PRO A 91 10.48 -6.86 -3.39
N THR A 92 9.57 -6.07 -2.80
CA THR A 92 8.65 -5.18 -3.52
C THR A 92 9.25 -3.79 -3.72
N TYR A 93 9.76 -3.16 -2.67
CA TYR A 93 10.18 -1.75 -2.70
C TYR A 93 11.68 -1.54 -2.40
N GLY A 94 12.42 -2.63 -2.24
CA GLY A 94 13.86 -2.59 -1.97
C GLY A 94 14.21 -1.87 -0.66
N ILE A 95 13.29 -1.84 0.31
CA ILE A 95 13.58 -1.27 1.63
C ILE A 95 14.42 -2.24 2.46
N ARG A 96 15.22 -1.70 3.37
CA ARG A 96 16.05 -2.55 4.24
C ARG A 96 15.18 -3.26 5.29
N PRO A 97 15.56 -4.47 5.75
CA PRO A 97 14.79 -5.24 6.74
C PRO A 97 14.58 -4.54 8.09
N ASP A 98 15.44 -3.58 8.45
CA ASP A 98 15.36 -2.78 9.68
C ASP A 98 14.36 -1.62 9.59
N GLN A 99 13.85 -1.28 8.40
CA GLN A 99 12.95 -0.13 8.22
C GLN A 99 11.50 -0.41 8.63
N VAL A 100 11.02 -1.65 8.43
CA VAL A 100 9.68 -2.07 8.85
C VAL A 100 9.79 -3.45 9.47
N ILE A 101 9.42 -3.55 10.75
CA ILE A 101 9.69 -4.72 11.59
C ILE A 101 8.37 -5.24 12.17
N GLY A 102 8.12 -6.54 12.01
CA GLY A 102 6.98 -7.22 12.61
C GLY A 102 7.34 -7.93 13.91
N HIS A 103 6.75 -7.49 15.01
CA HIS A 103 6.87 -8.08 16.34
C HIS A 103 5.65 -8.93 16.66
N MET A 104 5.90 -10.16 17.12
CA MET A 104 4.86 -11.12 17.44
C MET A 104 5.03 -11.64 18.86
N ALA A 105 3.94 -11.60 19.63
CA ALA A 105 3.91 -12.21 20.95
C ALA A 105 4.34 -13.69 20.88
N GLY A 106 5.40 -14.04 21.61
CA GLY A 106 6.01 -15.38 21.60
C GLY A 106 7.18 -15.55 20.61
N GLY A 107 7.57 -14.51 19.89
CA GLY A 107 8.72 -14.45 18.99
C GLY A 107 8.56 -15.28 17.71
N GLU A 108 9.68 -15.55 17.02
CA GLU A 108 9.67 -16.26 15.72
C GLU A 108 8.94 -17.62 15.76
N ARG A 109 9.03 -18.35 16.87
CA ARG A 109 8.34 -19.64 17.03
C ARG A 109 6.82 -19.51 16.99
N ALA A 110 6.28 -18.35 17.42
CA ALA A 110 4.85 -18.05 17.40
C ALA A 110 4.27 -18.01 15.98
N PHE A 111 5.13 -17.77 14.97
CA PHE A 111 4.74 -17.77 13.57
C PHE A 111 4.17 -19.14 13.16
N VAL A 112 4.85 -20.22 13.53
CA VAL A 112 4.49 -21.61 13.15
C VAL A 112 3.56 -22.28 14.17
N ARG A 113 3.69 -21.98 15.46
CA ARG A 113 2.85 -22.55 16.53
C ARG A 113 2.49 -21.49 17.55
N ALA A 114 1.21 -21.36 17.90
CA ALA A 114 0.77 -20.42 18.94
C ALA A 114 1.51 -20.68 20.26
N VAL A 115 1.95 -19.61 20.90
CA VAL A 115 2.58 -19.64 22.23
C VAL A 115 1.55 -19.16 23.24
N GLU A 116 1.14 -20.03 24.14
CA GLU A 116 0.11 -19.76 25.14
C GLU A 116 0.60 -18.68 26.15
N GLY A 117 -0.27 -17.75 26.51
CA GLY A 117 -0.02 -16.70 27.51
C GLY A 117 0.89 -15.55 27.06
N ALA A 118 1.53 -15.61 25.89
CA ALA A 118 2.41 -14.53 25.42
C ALA A 118 1.65 -13.23 25.11
N GLU A 119 0.39 -13.33 24.66
CA GLU A 119 -0.44 -12.17 24.34
C GLU A 119 -0.94 -11.41 25.58
N ASP A 120 -0.89 -12.05 26.75
CA ASP A 120 -1.36 -11.52 28.02
C ASP A 120 -0.28 -10.77 28.82
N SER A 121 0.95 -10.64 28.31
CA SER A 121 2.03 -9.90 29.00
C SER A 121 2.29 -8.53 28.35
N PRO A 122 1.94 -7.42 29.03
CA PRO A 122 2.36 -6.07 28.64
C PRO A 122 3.88 -5.90 28.61
N GLU A 123 4.60 -6.55 29.53
CA GLU A 123 6.05 -6.40 29.68
C GLU A 123 6.79 -6.94 28.46
N LEU A 124 6.33 -8.07 27.90
CA LEU A 124 6.87 -8.61 26.66
C LEU A 124 6.67 -7.63 25.49
N GLY A 125 5.53 -6.95 25.42
CA GLY A 125 5.28 -5.96 24.38
C GLY A 125 6.14 -4.71 24.51
N ALA A 126 6.31 -4.21 25.74
CA ALA A 126 7.21 -3.09 26.02
C ALA A 126 8.67 -3.44 25.67
N ALA A 127 9.09 -4.68 25.93
CA ALA A 127 10.45 -5.13 25.65
C ALA A 127 10.83 -5.11 24.15
N GLU A 128 9.86 -5.23 23.24
CA GLU A 128 10.12 -5.13 21.79
C GLU A 128 10.63 -3.74 21.38
N LEU A 129 10.36 -2.72 22.19
CA LEU A 129 10.76 -1.34 21.94
C LEU A 129 12.06 -0.95 22.65
N ALA A 130 12.76 -1.91 23.27
CA ALA A 130 14.00 -1.63 24.01
C ALA A 130 15.11 -1.00 23.13
N GLN A 131 15.07 -1.23 21.82
CA GLN A 131 16.02 -0.68 20.85
C GLN A 131 15.39 0.35 19.90
N ALA A 132 14.17 0.83 20.19
CA ALA A 132 13.51 1.82 19.35
C ALA A 132 14.29 3.15 19.36
N GLY A 133 14.51 3.70 18.17
CA GLY A 133 15.15 4.98 17.93
C GLY A 133 14.17 6.18 18.07
N PRO A 134 14.70 7.41 18.11
CA PRO A 134 13.91 8.63 18.36
C PRO A 134 12.97 9.05 17.22
N HIS A 135 13.06 8.39 16.07
CA HIS A 135 12.24 8.68 14.89
C HIS A 135 11.31 7.52 14.52
N ASP A 136 11.22 6.52 15.40
CA ASP A 136 10.46 5.31 15.12
C ASP A 136 8.96 5.53 15.32
N LEU A 137 8.16 4.72 14.64
CA LEU A 137 6.71 4.68 14.74
C LEU A 137 6.28 3.31 15.22
N VAL A 138 5.35 3.26 16.18
CA VAL A 138 4.78 2.01 16.67
C VAL A 138 3.32 1.88 16.26
N ILE A 139 2.98 0.76 15.61
CA ILE A 139 1.63 0.45 15.15
C ILE A 139 1.16 -0.85 15.82
N GLY A 140 0.27 -0.72 16.78
CA GLY A 140 -0.36 -1.84 17.46
C GLY A 140 -1.46 -2.47 16.61
N ILE A 141 -1.55 -3.81 16.59
CA ILE A 141 -2.54 -4.55 15.81
C ILE A 141 -3.25 -5.56 16.73
N ALA A 142 -4.52 -5.31 17.02
CA ALA A 142 -5.33 -6.17 17.87
C ALA A 142 -6.81 -6.10 17.45
N ALA A 143 -7.37 -7.22 16.96
CA ALA A 143 -8.77 -7.26 16.52
C ALA A 143 -9.73 -6.82 17.64
N SER A 144 -9.53 -7.35 18.85
CA SER A 144 -10.30 -7.01 20.06
C SER A 144 -10.05 -5.58 20.55
N GLY A 145 -8.92 -4.98 20.19
CA GLY A 145 -8.51 -3.66 20.64
C GLY A 145 -8.10 -3.61 22.11
N ARG A 146 -7.80 -4.75 22.74
CA ARG A 146 -7.51 -4.87 24.19
C ARG A 146 -6.35 -5.80 24.55
N THR A 147 -5.63 -6.34 23.57
CA THR A 147 -4.57 -7.34 23.81
C THR A 147 -3.44 -6.75 24.67
N PRO A 148 -3.15 -7.30 25.87
CA PRO A 148 -2.18 -6.72 26.80
C PRO A 148 -0.76 -6.52 26.22
N TYR A 149 -0.23 -7.48 25.46
CA TYR A 149 1.05 -7.35 24.75
C TYR A 149 1.10 -6.11 23.86
N VAL A 150 0.04 -5.86 23.08
CA VAL A 150 -0.06 -4.67 22.22
C VAL A 150 -0.16 -3.40 23.06
N GLY A 151 -0.93 -3.44 24.15
CA GLY A 151 -1.05 -2.30 25.07
C GLY A 151 0.25 -1.92 25.74
N GLY A 152 1.06 -2.90 26.15
CA GLY A 152 2.38 -2.66 26.72
C GLY A 152 3.34 -1.96 25.75
N ALA A 153 3.36 -2.39 24.48
CA ALA A 153 4.16 -1.74 23.45
C ALA A 153 3.70 -0.30 23.19
N LEU A 154 2.40 -0.05 23.04
CA LEU A 154 1.88 1.31 22.82
C LEU A 154 2.17 2.23 24.02
N ALA A 155 2.00 1.72 25.25
CA ALA A 155 2.30 2.48 26.46
C ALA A 155 3.80 2.85 26.53
N GLU A 156 4.69 1.92 26.21
CA GLU A 156 6.13 2.16 26.19
C GLU A 156 6.54 3.14 25.08
N ALA A 157 5.95 3.02 23.88
CA ALA A 157 6.17 3.97 22.79
C ALA A 157 5.83 5.40 23.22
N ARG A 158 4.67 5.61 23.85
CA ARG A 158 4.27 6.92 24.40
C ARG A 158 5.21 7.41 25.49
N ARG A 159 5.67 6.52 26.37
CA ARG A 159 6.66 6.85 27.41
C ARG A 159 7.98 7.36 26.80
N CYS A 160 8.38 6.79 25.67
CA CYS A 160 9.54 7.20 24.89
C CYS A 160 9.29 8.42 23.99
N GLY A 161 8.06 8.93 23.92
CA GLY A 161 7.69 10.07 23.07
C GLY A 161 7.58 9.72 21.58
N LEU A 162 7.43 8.44 21.24
CA LEU A 162 7.29 7.98 19.87
C LEU A 162 5.85 8.12 19.40
N PRO A 163 5.62 8.46 18.11
CA PRO A 163 4.29 8.42 17.52
C PRO A 163 3.72 7.00 17.55
N THR A 164 2.41 6.91 17.72
CA THR A 164 1.68 5.66 17.90
C THR A 164 0.44 5.58 17.03
N ALA A 165 0.16 4.39 16.51
CA ALA A 165 -1.12 4.09 15.87
C ALA A 165 -1.69 2.74 16.31
N LEU A 166 -3.00 2.56 16.16
CA LEU A 166 -3.70 1.32 16.46
C LEU A 166 -4.54 0.89 15.25
N ILE A 167 -4.47 -0.40 14.91
CA ILE A 167 -5.40 -1.07 14.00
C ILE A 167 -6.23 -2.08 14.81
N SER A 168 -7.54 -1.86 14.88
CA SER A 168 -8.48 -2.74 15.57
C SER A 168 -9.80 -2.84 14.80
N THR A 169 -10.53 -3.93 14.94
CA THR A 169 -11.89 -4.06 14.38
C THR A 169 -12.98 -3.91 15.44
N ASN A 170 -12.60 -3.46 16.63
CA ASN A 170 -13.51 -3.02 17.68
C ASN A 170 -13.65 -1.49 17.62
N PRO A 171 -14.83 -0.94 17.26
CA PRO A 171 -15.05 0.52 17.25
C PRO A 171 -14.89 1.19 18.61
N ASN A 172 -14.94 0.40 19.69
CA ASN A 172 -14.78 0.84 21.07
C ASN A 172 -13.49 0.27 21.68
N ALA A 173 -12.44 0.11 20.87
CA ALA A 173 -11.16 -0.48 21.28
C ALA A 173 -10.57 0.24 22.52
N PRO A 174 -10.39 -0.45 23.67
CA PRO A 174 -9.81 0.17 24.86
C PRO A 174 -8.40 0.73 24.66
N LEU A 175 -7.61 0.14 23.75
CA LEU A 175 -6.25 0.61 23.45
C LEU A 175 -6.22 1.88 22.59
N ALA A 176 -7.37 2.39 22.11
CA ALA A 176 -7.41 3.58 21.25
C ALA A 176 -6.83 4.82 21.94
N ASP A 177 -6.98 4.92 23.27
CA ASP A 177 -6.44 6.03 24.08
C ASP A 177 -4.90 6.01 24.17
N LEU A 178 -4.27 4.90 23.81
CA LEU A 178 -2.81 4.76 23.74
C LEU A 178 -2.24 5.04 22.35
N ALA A 179 -3.07 5.45 21.38
CA ALA A 179 -2.65 5.71 20.00
C ALA A 179 -2.97 7.14 19.55
N ASP A 180 -2.01 7.82 18.93
CA ASP A 180 -2.23 9.14 18.32
C ASP A 180 -3.19 9.06 17.12
N VAL A 181 -3.18 7.92 16.40
CA VAL A 181 -4.12 7.61 15.33
C VAL A 181 -4.71 6.21 15.53
N SER A 182 -6.03 6.12 15.66
CA SER A 182 -6.73 4.82 15.68
C SER A 182 -7.48 4.58 14.37
N ILE A 183 -7.21 3.43 13.73
CA ILE A 183 -7.92 2.91 12.56
C ILE A 183 -8.83 1.78 13.08
N LEU A 184 -10.13 2.04 13.09
CA LEU A 184 -11.14 1.16 13.70
C LEU A 184 -12.20 0.68 12.68
N PRO A 185 -11.86 -0.15 11.67
CA PRO A 185 -12.83 -0.63 10.70
C PRO A 185 -13.89 -1.51 11.37
N ASP A 186 -15.15 -1.07 11.36
CA ASP A 186 -16.26 -1.85 11.92
C ASP A 186 -16.68 -2.97 10.94
N THR A 187 -16.14 -4.17 11.16
CA THR A 187 -16.50 -5.36 10.36
C THR A 187 -17.74 -6.08 10.91
N GLY A 188 -18.29 -5.64 12.05
CA GLY A 188 -19.35 -6.34 12.78
C GLY A 188 -18.96 -7.74 13.28
N PRO A 189 -19.92 -8.53 13.77
CA PRO A 189 -19.67 -9.86 14.32
C PRO A 189 -19.22 -10.86 13.24
N GLU A 190 -18.31 -11.76 13.61
CA GLU A 190 -17.75 -12.78 12.71
C GLU A 190 -18.80 -13.84 12.31
N ALA A 191 -18.63 -14.48 11.16
CA ALA A 191 -19.51 -15.58 10.71
C ALA A 191 -19.54 -16.73 11.72
N VAL A 192 -18.35 -17.06 12.27
CA VAL A 192 -18.18 -17.90 13.45
C VAL A 192 -17.79 -16.99 14.62
N THR A 193 -18.65 -16.92 15.64
CA THR A 193 -18.51 -16.03 16.81
C THR A 193 -17.08 -16.09 17.38
N GLY A 194 -16.43 -14.93 17.55
CA GLY A 194 -15.08 -14.81 18.12
C GLY A 194 -13.93 -15.22 17.19
N SER A 195 -14.20 -15.80 16.01
CA SER A 195 -13.15 -16.21 15.06
C SER A 195 -12.59 -15.03 14.25
N THR A 196 -11.96 -14.08 14.95
CA THR A 196 -11.38 -12.85 14.39
C THR A 196 -10.25 -13.05 13.37
N ARG A 197 -9.77 -14.28 13.19
CA ARG A 197 -8.90 -14.60 12.04
C ARG A 197 -9.58 -14.44 10.67
N MET A 198 -10.91 -14.26 10.64
CA MET A 198 -11.72 -14.12 9.44
C MET A 198 -11.81 -12.65 9.01
N LYS A 199 -12.97 -11.97 9.14
CA LYS A 199 -13.14 -10.61 8.64
C LYS A 199 -12.16 -9.64 9.28
N SER A 200 -11.93 -9.76 10.59
CA SER A 200 -11.00 -8.87 11.29
C SER A 200 -9.57 -9.02 10.75
N GLY A 201 -9.11 -10.25 10.50
CA GLY A 201 -7.83 -10.52 9.85
C GLY A 201 -7.77 -9.97 8.42
N THR A 202 -8.84 -10.14 7.63
CA THR A 202 -8.93 -9.55 6.27
C THR A 202 -8.85 -8.02 6.31
N ALA A 203 -9.56 -7.38 7.24
CA ALA A 203 -9.53 -5.93 7.42
C ALA A 203 -8.14 -5.43 7.82
N GLN A 204 -7.48 -6.13 8.74
CA GLN A 204 -6.09 -5.84 9.14
C GLN A 204 -5.14 -5.95 7.95
N LYS A 205 -5.22 -7.03 7.16
CA LYS A 205 -4.40 -7.20 5.95
C LYS A 205 -4.61 -6.05 4.96
N MET A 206 -5.87 -5.73 4.64
CA MET A 206 -6.20 -4.65 3.72
C MET A 206 -5.68 -3.30 4.21
N THR A 207 -5.80 -3.03 5.51
CA THR A 207 -5.33 -1.80 6.15
C THR A 207 -3.79 -1.70 6.11
N LEU A 208 -3.09 -2.78 6.49
CA LEU A 208 -1.62 -2.83 6.45
C LEU A 208 -1.09 -2.61 5.04
N ASN A 209 -1.64 -3.35 4.06
CA ASN A 209 -1.22 -3.19 2.67
C ASN A 209 -1.52 -1.78 2.13
N ALA A 210 -2.64 -1.15 2.53
CA ALA A 210 -2.93 0.22 2.15
C ALA A 210 -1.91 1.20 2.75
N ILE A 211 -1.57 1.06 4.05
CA ILE A 211 -0.57 1.89 4.73
C ILE A 211 0.80 1.74 4.08
N SER A 212 1.31 0.51 4.00
CA SER A 212 2.66 0.23 3.54
C SER A 212 2.83 0.59 2.07
N THR A 213 1.89 0.21 1.21
CA THR A 213 1.92 0.55 -0.22
C THR A 213 1.85 2.06 -0.44
N ALA A 214 0.92 2.76 0.23
CA ALA A 214 0.77 4.20 0.06
C ALA A 214 2.01 4.96 0.56
N ALA A 215 2.61 4.54 1.67
CA ALA A 215 3.85 5.12 2.16
C ALA A 215 5.00 4.92 1.17
N MET A 216 5.15 3.73 0.58
CA MET A 216 6.20 3.47 -0.40
C MET A 216 6.00 4.27 -1.69
N ILE A 217 4.76 4.45 -2.14
CA ILE A 217 4.42 5.35 -3.26
C ILE A 217 4.82 6.79 -2.91
N ARG A 218 4.44 7.29 -1.73
CA ARG A 218 4.80 8.62 -1.22
C ARG A 218 6.33 8.81 -1.13
N LEU A 219 7.07 7.78 -0.76
CA LEU A 219 8.54 7.77 -0.68
C LEU A 219 9.23 7.60 -2.05
N GLY A 220 8.46 7.57 -3.15
CA GLY A 220 9.03 7.53 -4.49
C GLY A 220 9.57 6.16 -4.89
N LYS A 221 9.07 5.07 -4.30
CA LYS A 221 9.40 3.68 -4.67
C LYS A 221 8.68 3.19 -5.93
N THR A 222 7.75 3.99 -6.45
CA THR A 222 7.04 3.72 -7.70
C THR A 222 7.20 4.88 -8.68
N TRP A 223 6.97 4.58 -9.96
CA TRP A 223 6.74 5.58 -11.00
C TRP A 223 5.47 5.19 -11.74
N SER A 224 4.50 6.10 -11.81
CA SER A 224 3.13 5.73 -12.13
C SER A 224 2.68 4.58 -11.19
N ASN A 225 2.17 3.48 -11.75
CA ASN A 225 1.83 2.24 -11.04
C ASN A 225 2.91 1.15 -11.18
N LEU A 226 4.13 1.51 -11.60
CA LEU A 226 5.25 0.58 -11.79
C LEU A 226 6.21 0.62 -10.59
N MET A 227 6.65 -0.57 -10.19
CA MET A 227 7.54 -0.80 -9.06
C MET A 227 9.01 -0.65 -9.49
N ILE A 228 9.56 0.55 -9.34
CA ILE A 228 10.86 0.91 -9.92
C ILE A 228 12.06 0.64 -8.99
N ASP A 229 11.80 0.23 -7.75
CA ASP A 229 12.82 -0.19 -6.76
C ASP A 229 12.70 -1.70 -6.44
N VAL A 230 12.19 -2.49 -7.39
CA VAL A 230 12.09 -3.96 -7.26
C VAL A 230 13.48 -4.58 -7.16
N VAL A 231 13.65 -5.59 -6.28
CA VAL A 231 14.91 -6.34 -6.16
C VAL A 231 14.75 -7.72 -6.79
N ALA A 232 15.50 -8.00 -7.85
CA ALA A 232 15.40 -9.27 -8.55
C ALA A 232 16.14 -10.39 -7.81
N THR A 233 15.39 -11.21 -7.08
CA THR A 233 15.89 -12.43 -6.40
C THR A 233 15.77 -13.70 -7.25
N ASN A 234 15.13 -13.61 -8.42
CA ASN A 234 14.89 -14.75 -9.31
C ASN A 234 14.66 -14.30 -10.76
N GLU A 235 14.68 -15.26 -11.69
CA GLU A 235 14.55 -15.01 -13.13
C GLU A 235 13.23 -14.33 -13.52
N LYS A 236 12.11 -14.72 -12.88
CA LYS A 236 10.80 -14.07 -13.09
C LYS A 236 10.86 -12.57 -12.77
N LEU A 237 11.60 -12.17 -11.73
CA LEU A 237 11.76 -10.77 -11.38
C LEU A 237 12.66 -10.01 -12.36
N ARG A 238 13.70 -10.65 -12.94
CA ARG A 238 14.50 -10.04 -14.01
C ARG A 238 13.65 -9.74 -15.26
N VAL A 239 12.83 -10.70 -15.68
CA VAL A 239 11.89 -10.51 -16.79
C VAL A 239 10.88 -9.39 -16.48
N ARG A 240 10.42 -9.31 -15.23
CA ARG A 240 9.53 -8.22 -14.79
C ARG A 240 10.21 -6.85 -14.87
N MET A 241 11.49 -6.74 -14.50
CA MET A 241 12.23 -5.48 -14.60
C MET A 241 12.31 -4.97 -16.05
N VAL A 242 12.60 -5.85 -17.01
CA VAL A 242 12.60 -5.48 -18.45
C VAL A 242 11.23 -4.94 -18.86
N ARG A 243 10.14 -5.65 -18.51
CA ARG A 243 8.77 -5.20 -18.79
C ARG A 243 8.43 -3.85 -18.17
N ILE A 244 8.92 -3.58 -16.95
CA ILE A 244 8.73 -2.29 -16.29
C ILE A 244 9.40 -1.18 -17.11
N VAL A 245 10.62 -1.40 -17.58
CA VAL A 245 11.35 -0.44 -18.41
C VAL A 245 10.63 -0.22 -19.75
N GLU A 246 10.17 -1.28 -20.43
CA GLU A 246 9.35 -1.19 -21.66
C GLU A 246 8.09 -0.34 -21.41
N GLN A 247 7.31 -0.68 -20.39
CA GLN A 247 6.07 0.04 -20.04
C GLN A 247 6.33 1.50 -19.65
N ALA A 248 7.48 1.78 -19.06
CA ALA A 248 7.82 3.13 -18.62
C ALA A 248 8.31 4.04 -19.75
N THR A 249 9.00 3.47 -20.73
CA THR A 249 9.72 4.23 -21.75
C THR A 249 9.06 4.14 -23.11
N GLY A 250 8.23 3.12 -23.34
CA GLY A 250 7.70 2.74 -24.65
C GLY A 250 8.72 2.04 -25.55
N ALA A 251 9.92 1.73 -25.04
CA ALA A 251 10.95 1.02 -25.80
C ALA A 251 10.64 -0.48 -25.91
N ASP A 252 11.17 -1.13 -26.94
CA ASP A 252 11.12 -2.58 -27.11
C ASP A 252 12.03 -3.30 -26.10
N ALA A 253 11.78 -4.61 -25.89
CA ALA A 253 12.52 -5.48 -24.97
C ALA A 253 14.05 -5.46 -25.16
N GLY A 254 14.54 -5.31 -26.40
CA GLY A 254 15.97 -5.27 -26.70
C GLY A 254 16.67 -4.07 -26.05
N PRO A 255 16.31 -2.83 -26.42
CA PRO A 255 16.79 -1.61 -25.77
C PRO A 255 16.53 -1.59 -24.25
N ALA A 256 15.35 -2.03 -23.80
CA ALA A 256 15.00 -2.08 -22.38
C ALA A 256 15.96 -2.98 -21.58
N ARG A 257 16.26 -4.18 -22.10
CA ARG A 257 17.22 -5.10 -21.50
C ARG A 257 18.64 -4.52 -21.51
N ALA A 258 19.08 -3.95 -22.62
CA ALA A 258 20.42 -3.38 -22.73
C ALA A 258 20.63 -2.22 -21.74
N ALA A 259 19.65 -1.33 -21.59
CA ALA A 259 19.71 -0.24 -20.62
C ALA A 259 19.72 -0.77 -19.17
N LEU A 260 18.92 -1.80 -18.87
CA LEU A 260 18.90 -2.41 -17.55
C LEU A 260 20.22 -3.12 -17.21
N GLU A 261 20.83 -3.81 -18.18
CA GLU A 261 22.16 -4.42 -18.04
C GLU A 261 23.24 -3.36 -17.80
N ALA A 262 23.23 -2.27 -18.59
CA ALA A 262 24.16 -1.16 -18.42
C ALA A 262 23.98 -0.44 -17.07
N ALA A 263 22.75 -0.40 -16.54
CA ALA A 263 22.42 0.17 -15.23
C ALA A 263 22.66 -0.78 -14.04
N ASP A 264 23.24 -1.96 -14.26
CA ASP A 264 23.44 -3.01 -13.23
C ASP A 264 22.12 -3.39 -12.51
N GLY A 265 21.04 -3.56 -13.28
CA GLY A 265 19.73 -3.92 -12.76
C GLY A 265 18.97 -2.79 -12.07
N ARG A 266 19.50 -1.56 -12.02
CA ARG A 266 18.82 -0.40 -11.44
C ARG A 266 17.75 0.13 -12.41
N VAL A 267 16.51 -0.33 -12.21
CA VAL A 267 15.35 0.02 -13.04
C VAL A 267 15.15 1.53 -13.16
N ARG A 268 15.29 2.29 -12.06
CA ARG A 268 15.16 3.75 -12.08
C ARG A 268 16.13 4.43 -13.05
N VAL A 269 17.40 4.03 -13.03
CA VAL A 269 18.45 4.55 -13.89
C VAL A 269 18.16 4.20 -15.35
N ALA A 270 17.81 2.94 -15.62
CA ALA A 270 17.45 2.47 -16.96
C ALA A 270 16.27 3.24 -17.57
N ILE A 271 15.24 3.56 -16.77
CA ILE A 271 14.10 4.38 -17.19
C ILE A 271 14.56 5.78 -17.58
N VAL A 272 15.37 6.44 -16.74
CA VAL A 272 15.85 7.81 -17.02
C VAL A 272 16.72 7.82 -18.28
N ALA A 273 17.68 6.90 -18.40
CA ALA A 273 18.58 6.80 -19.55
C ALA A 273 17.80 6.69 -20.87
N LEU A 274 16.87 5.73 -20.95
CA LEU A 274 16.07 5.50 -22.16
C LEU A 274 15.08 6.63 -22.44
N ALA A 275 14.35 7.12 -21.43
CA ALA A 275 13.36 8.15 -21.64
C ALA A 275 13.99 9.50 -22.01
N ALA A 276 15.18 9.81 -21.48
CA ALA A 276 15.90 11.03 -21.82
C ALA A 276 16.79 10.89 -23.07
N GLY A 277 17.11 9.67 -23.50
CA GLY A 277 18.01 9.43 -24.64
C GLY A 277 19.47 9.72 -24.30
N VAL A 278 19.87 9.45 -23.06
CA VAL A 278 21.21 9.73 -22.50
C VAL A 278 21.88 8.43 -22.08
N ASP A 279 23.18 8.48 -21.80
CA ASP A 279 23.86 7.30 -21.25
C ASP A 279 23.52 7.07 -19.76
N VAL A 280 23.95 5.93 -19.23
CA VAL A 280 23.69 5.54 -17.84
C VAL A 280 24.37 6.48 -16.83
N ALA A 281 25.56 7.01 -17.13
CA ALA A 281 26.27 7.90 -16.23
C ALA A 281 25.58 9.26 -16.11
N GLU A 282 25.09 9.80 -17.23
CA GLU A 282 24.27 11.02 -17.26
C GLU A 282 22.94 10.83 -16.52
N ALA A 283 22.29 9.67 -16.70
CA ALA A 283 21.07 9.33 -15.98
C ALA A 283 21.27 9.20 -14.47
N GLU A 284 22.39 8.63 -14.04
CA GLU A 284 22.78 8.53 -12.62
C GLU A 284 23.01 9.90 -12.02
N ALA A 285 23.80 10.76 -12.67
CA ALA A 285 24.06 12.11 -12.22
C ALA A 285 22.75 12.92 -12.07
N ALA A 286 21.83 12.79 -13.03
CA ALA A 286 20.52 13.45 -12.95
C ALA A 286 19.69 12.95 -11.75
N LEU A 287 19.75 11.67 -11.42
CA LEU A 287 19.06 11.07 -10.28
C LEU A 287 19.70 11.43 -8.93
N GLU A 288 21.02 11.57 -8.86
CA GLU A 288 21.73 12.06 -7.67
C GLU A 288 21.32 13.50 -7.31
N GLU A 289 21.09 14.34 -8.32
CA GLU A 289 20.54 15.69 -8.12
C GLU A 289 19.04 15.70 -7.80
N THR A 290 18.34 14.60 -8.03
CA THR A 290 16.89 14.49 -7.86
C THR A 290 16.49 13.25 -7.04
N PRO A 291 17.04 13.09 -5.81
CA PRO A 291 16.78 11.91 -5.00
C PRO A 291 15.28 11.79 -4.69
N PRO A 292 14.76 10.58 -4.43
CA PRO A 292 13.38 10.43 -3.99
C PRO A 292 13.09 11.30 -2.76
N SER A 293 11.96 12.00 -2.79
CA SER A 293 11.51 12.88 -1.72
C SER A 293 9.99 12.89 -1.67
N ALA A 294 9.44 12.60 -0.49
CA ALA A 294 7.99 12.63 -0.27
C ALA A 294 7.39 14.03 -0.28
N GLU A 295 8.22 15.07 -0.30
CA GLU A 295 7.83 16.48 -0.40
C GLU A 295 7.74 16.94 -1.87
N ARG A 296 8.30 16.18 -2.83
CA ARG A 296 8.24 16.54 -4.25
C ARG A 296 6.84 16.29 -4.81
N ALA A 297 6.07 17.38 -4.92
CA ALA A 297 4.73 17.34 -5.48
C ALA A 297 4.73 16.78 -6.92
N GLY A 298 3.93 15.75 -7.15
CA GLY A 298 3.76 15.12 -8.48
C GLY A 298 4.90 14.20 -8.93
N ASP A 299 6.05 14.19 -8.26
CA ASP A 299 7.20 13.38 -8.66
C ASP A 299 8.03 12.87 -7.46
N PRO A 300 7.44 12.12 -6.52
CA PRO A 300 8.14 11.68 -5.32
C PRO A 300 9.38 10.82 -5.62
N SER A 301 9.40 10.09 -6.74
CA SER A 301 10.57 9.32 -7.18
C SER A 301 11.68 10.16 -7.80
N GLY A 302 11.39 11.40 -8.21
CA GLY A 302 12.35 12.26 -8.92
C GLY A 302 12.63 11.84 -10.36
N VAL A 303 12.03 10.75 -10.84
CA VAL A 303 12.31 10.20 -12.18
C VAL A 303 11.89 11.17 -13.28
N ARG A 304 10.75 11.85 -13.16
CA ARG A 304 10.32 12.80 -14.20
C ARG A 304 11.26 14.00 -14.24
N THR A 305 11.59 14.51 -13.06
CA THR A 305 12.53 15.63 -12.91
C THR A 305 13.92 15.27 -13.45
N ALA A 306 14.39 14.04 -13.20
CA ALA A 306 15.67 13.54 -13.73
C ALA A 306 15.66 13.46 -15.27
N ILE A 307 14.58 12.97 -15.86
CA ILE A 307 14.42 12.90 -17.32
C ILE A 307 14.52 14.30 -17.96
N ASP A 308 13.79 15.27 -17.41
CA ASP A 308 13.76 16.63 -17.95
C ASP A 308 15.13 17.33 -17.83
N ARG A 309 15.84 17.10 -16.72
CA ARG A 309 17.21 17.60 -16.52
C ARG A 309 18.20 16.98 -17.49
N ALA A 310 18.19 15.66 -17.63
CA ALA A 310 19.10 14.94 -18.52
C ALA A 310 18.95 15.39 -19.98
N ARG A 311 17.71 15.60 -20.46
CA ARG A 311 17.44 16.16 -21.79
C ARG A 311 17.97 17.58 -21.98
N SER A 312 17.85 18.40 -20.93
CA SER A 312 18.29 19.80 -20.98
C SER A 312 19.83 19.91 -21.01
N ALA A 313 20.52 19.01 -20.31
CA ALA A 313 21.98 18.96 -20.29
C ALA A 313 22.57 18.51 -21.63
N SER A 314 21.98 17.50 -22.27
CA SER A 314 22.44 17.00 -23.58
C SER A 314 22.16 18.00 -24.72
N GLY A 315 21.01 18.69 -24.69
CA GLY A 315 20.63 19.72 -25.66
C GLY A 315 21.48 21.00 -25.62
N GLY A 316 22.24 21.25 -24.55
CA GLY A 316 23.14 22.42 -24.42
C GLY A 316 24.51 22.25 -25.10
N SER A 317 24.83 21.04 -25.60
CA SER A 317 26.16 20.71 -26.16
C SER A 317 26.28 20.86 -27.69
N GLY A 318 25.24 21.33 -28.38
CA GLY A 318 25.23 21.44 -29.84
C GLY A 318 24.59 22.73 -30.35
N THR A 319 25.38 23.80 -30.51
CA THR A 319 25.30 24.77 -31.64
C THR A 319 26.33 25.90 -31.47
N THR A 320 27.55 25.70 -31.98
CA THR A 320 28.35 26.78 -32.55
C THR A 320 28.60 26.44 -34.01
N GLY A 321 27.81 27.01 -34.91
CA GLY A 321 27.95 26.74 -36.33
C GLY A 321 27.05 27.60 -37.21
N GLY A 322 27.62 28.71 -37.68
CA GLY A 322 27.30 29.24 -39.01
C GLY A 322 26.15 30.23 -39.08
N ALA A 323 26.46 31.51 -38.82
CA ALA A 323 25.74 32.61 -39.45
C ALA A 323 25.88 32.49 -40.97
N VAL A 324 24.75 32.47 -41.68
CA VAL A 324 24.70 32.90 -43.08
C VAL A 324 23.46 33.78 -43.27
N ASP A 325 23.77 35.05 -43.45
CA ASP A 325 22.90 36.12 -43.93
C ASP A 325 22.57 35.90 -45.41
N SER A 326 21.29 36.00 -45.78
CA SER A 326 20.87 36.52 -47.08
C SER A 326 19.38 36.92 -47.02
N GLY A 327 19.11 38.19 -47.30
CA GLY A 327 17.80 38.80 -47.19
C GLY A 327 16.97 38.90 -48.48
N SER A 328 15.84 39.59 -48.31
CA SER A 328 14.90 40.14 -49.32
C SER A 328 13.99 39.10 -50.02
N ALA A 329 12.73 39.33 -50.37
CA ALA A 329 11.76 40.41 -50.19
C ALA A 329 10.36 39.89 -50.58
N GLY A 330 9.30 40.57 -50.12
CA GLY A 330 8.09 40.77 -50.93
C GLY A 330 6.82 39.98 -50.57
N GLY A 331 5.78 40.72 -50.17
CA GLY A 331 4.54 40.73 -50.97
C GLY A 331 3.29 40.01 -50.44
N ALA A 332 2.37 40.85 -49.95
CA ALA A 332 0.93 40.86 -50.24
C ALA A 332 -0.06 39.93 -49.51
N ALA A 333 -1.21 40.55 -49.26
CA ALA A 333 -2.39 40.11 -48.53
C ALA A 333 -3.32 39.19 -49.34
N GLY A 334 -4.19 38.46 -48.64
CA GLY A 334 -5.33 37.74 -49.24
C GLY A 334 -6.19 37.03 -48.21
N THR A 335 -7.48 37.37 -48.20
CA THR A 335 -8.55 37.05 -47.24
C THR A 335 -9.30 35.73 -47.51
N GLY A 336 -9.97 35.19 -46.48
CA GLY A 336 -11.12 34.26 -46.58
C GLY A 336 -11.12 33.19 -45.47
N SER A 337 -11.85 33.35 -44.36
CA SER A 337 -13.23 32.83 -44.09
C SER A 337 -13.36 31.32 -44.38
N THR A 338 -13.82 30.42 -43.50
CA THR A 338 -14.94 30.42 -42.54
C THR A 338 -14.86 29.14 -41.70
N GLY A 339 -15.51 29.12 -40.53
CA GLY A 339 -16.13 27.88 -39.99
C GLY A 339 -15.82 27.59 -38.53
N GLY A 340 -16.70 28.05 -37.64
CA GLY A 340 -16.70 27.68 -36.23
C GLY A 340 -17.43 26.37 -35.96
N VAL A 341 -17.06 25.70 -34.85
CA VAL A 341 -17.86 24.65 -34.20
C VAL A 341 -17.73 24.81 -32.68
N ALA A 342 -18.87 24.90 -32.01
CA ALA A 342 -19.09 24.89 -30.57
C ALA A 342 -19.44 23.46 -30.09
N PRO A 343 -19.45 23.18 -28.76
CA PRO A 343 -19.08 21.87 -28.21
C PRO A 343 -20.26 20.90 -28.01
N ALA A 344 -19.96 19.60 -27.98
CA ALA A 344 -20.90 18.53 -27.69
C ALA A 344 -21.03 18.28 -26.18
N GLY A 345 -22.27 18.17 -25.71
CA GLY A 345 -22.68 17.92 -24.33
C GLY A 345 -23.06 16.46 -24.05
N GLY A 346 -23.42 16.23 -22.78
CA GLY A 346 -23.57 14.93 -22.13
C GLY A 346 -24.71 14.05 -22.62
N VAL A 347 -24.64 12.78 -22.22
CA VAL A 347 -25.71 11.79 -22.37
C VAL A 347 -25.95 11.14 -20.99
N ALA A 348 -27.22 11.11 -20.61
CA ALA A 348 -27.80 10.29 -19.54
C ALA A 348 -28.86 9.35 -20.16
N PRO A 349 -29.30 8.29 -19.46
CA PRO A 349 -29.69 7.02 -20.08
C PRO A 349 -31.21 6.82 -20.24
N THR A 350 -31.56 5.90 -21.14
CA THR A 350 -32.86 5.22 -21.28
C THR A 350 -32.53 3.74 -21.47
N GLY A 351 -33.21 2.72 -20.98
CA GLY A 351 -34.56 2.49 -20.49
C GLY A 351 -34.82 0.99 -20.68
N ASP A 352 -35.69 0.43 -19.84
CA ASP A 352 -36.12 -0.98 -19.71
C ASP A 352 -36.33 -1.78 -21.01
N ASP A 353 -36.02 -3.09 -20.99
CA ASP A 353 -36.89 -4.08 -21.62
C ASP A 353 -36.79 -5.48 -20.96
N SER A 354 -37.92 -6.16 -21.02
CA SER A 354 -38.36 -7.30 -20.25
C SER A 354 -38.24 -8.63 -21.00
N GLY A 355 -38.06 -9.72 -20.24
CA GLY A 355 -38.54 -11.06 -20.59
C GLY A 355 -37.67 -11.96 -21.47
N SER A 356 -37.15 -13.04 -20.90
CA SER A 356 -37.63 -14.41 -21.20
C SER A 356 -36.75 -15.48 -20.55
N VAL A 357 -37.41 -16.38 -19.82
CA VAL A 357 -36.89 -17.62 -19.28
C VAL A 357 -36.67 -18.61 -20.44
N ARG A 358 -35.51 -19.27 -20.50
CA ARG A 358 -35.36 -20.56 -21.19
C ARG A 358 -34.54 -21.52 -20.36
N GLU A 359 -35.20 -22.62 -20.01
CA GLU A 359 -34.61 -23.88 -19.57
C GLU A 359 -33.54 -24.35 -20.55
N ILE A 360 -32.42 -24.87 -20.03
CA ILE A 360 -31.51 -25.71 -20.80
C ILE A 360 -31.44 -27.06 -20.07
N GLY A 361 -31.86 -28.08 -20.81
CA GLY A 361 -32.13 -29.41 -20.33
C GLY A 361 -30.90 -30.27 -20.07
N ARG A 362 -31.22 -31.39 -19.44
CA ARG A 362 -30.39 -32.57 -19.17
C ARG A 362 -29.97 -33.29 -20.46
N ASP A 363 -28.94 -34.12 -20.26
CA ASP A 363 -28.42 -35.23 -21.08
C ASP A 363 -27.40 -34.88 -22.17
N GLN A 364 -26.14 -35.31 -21.99
CA GLN A 364 -25.69 -36.67 -22.35
C GLN A 364 -24.19 -36.91 -22.01
N ARG A 365 -23.95 -38.11 -21.46
CA ARG A 365 -22.69 -38.86 -21.23
C ARG A 365 -21.86 -38.56 -19.99
#